data_AF-A0A947FPS7-F1
#
_entry.id   AF-A0A947FPS7-F1
#
_cell.length_a   1.000
_cell.length_b   1.000
_cell.length_c   1.000
_cell.angle_alpha   90.00
_cell.angle_beta   90.00
_cell.angle_gamma   90.00
#
_symmetry.space_group_name_H-M   'P 1'
#
loop_
_entity.id
_entity.type
_entity.pdbx_description
1 polymer ?
#
loop_
_entity_poly.entity_id
_entity_poly.type
_entity_poly.pdbx_seq_one_letter_code
_entity_poly.pdbx_strand_id
1 'polypeptide(L)'
;MTDASYPATRLRRTRAHGWSRAMHRETVFTTADLIWPLFVTSGKDVEEPVASLPGVSRWSVDGIAKRAKEAVELGIPCIALFPNTPSDKRSERGDEALNPDNLMCQAIKAVRDACGNEVGILTDVALDPYTSHGQDGLIDDSGYVLNDDTVAVLVDQALNQAEAGADIIAPSDMMDGRVKAIRMALEMNDFPNAQIMA
;
A
#
# COMPACT_ATOMS: atom_id res chain seq x y z
N MET A 1 23.37 35.26 -21.10
CA MET A 1 22.92 34.74 -22.41
C MET A 1 21.63 35.46 -22.74
N THR A 2 21.60 36.23 -23.83
CA THR A 2 20.35 36.78 -24.34
C THR A 2 19.59 35.65 -25.03
N ASP A 3 18.43 35.27 -24.52
CA ASP A 3 17.54 34.36 -25.23
C ASP A 3 17.27 34.94 -26.62
N ALA A 4 17.68 34.23 -27.66
CA ALA A 4 17.42 34.67 -29.01
C ALA A 4 15.91 34.69 -29.24
N SER A 5 15.37 35.81 -29.71
CA SER A 5 13.94 35.96 -29.95
C SER A 5 13.52 35.30 -31.27
N TYR A 6 12.20 35.23 -31.51
CA TYR A 6 11.70 34.88 -32.84
C TYR A 6 12.23 35.88 -33.89
N PRO A 7 12.68 35.45 -35.08
CA PRO A 7 12.64 34.10 -35.64
C PRO A 7 13.91 33.25 -35.41
N ALA A 8 14.91 33.77 -34.70
CA ALA A 8 16.17 33.08 -34.43
C ALA A 8 15.95 31.85 -33.55
N THR A 9 15.13 31.95 -32.50
CA THR A 9 14.61 30.80 -31.76
C THR A 9 13.22 30.41 -32.27
N ARG A 10 13.08 29.17 -32.69
CA ARG A 10 11.78 28.58 -33.01
C ARG A 10 11.66 27.26 -32.27
N LEU A 11 10.94 27.29 -31.15
CA LEU A 11 10.74 26.10 -30.31
C LEU A 11 10.01 24.96 -31.05
N ARG A 12 9.35 25.26 -32.18
CA ARG A 12 8.73 24.22 -33.04
C ARG A 12 9.75 23.31 -33.73
N ARG A 13 11.03 23.71 -33.85
CA ARG A 13 12.07 22.91 -34.53
C ARG A 13 12.27 21.54 -33.86
N THR A 14 12.41 21.50 -32.54
CA THR A 14 12.58 20.25 -31.77
C THR A 14 11.30 19.40 -31.73
N ARG A 15 10.16 19.98 -32.12
CA ARG A 15 8.86 19.31 -32.13
C ARG A 15 8.49 18.71 -33.49
N ALA A 16 9.27 18.97 -34.53
CA ALA A 16 8.93 18.62 -35.91
C ALA A 16 8.88 17.10 -36.17
N HIS A 17 9.78 16.32 -35.55
CA HIS A 17 9.93 14.88 -35.81
C HIS A 17 9.92 14.06 -34.52
N GLY A 18 9.48 12.80 -34.62
CA GLY A 18 9.42 11.86 -33.49
C GLY A 18 10.76 11.68 -32.79
N TRP A 19 11.85 11.49 -33.55
CA TRP A 19 13.21 11.35 -33.00
C TRP A 19 13.67 12.59 -32.23
N SER A 20 13.31 13.80 -32.70
CA SER A 20 13.70 15.05 -32.07
C SER A 20 12.92 15.26 -30.77
N ARG A 21 11.61 14.95 -30.77
CA ARG A 21 10.80 14.95 -29.55
C ARG A 21 11.29 13.92 -28.52
N ALA A 22 11.76 12.76 -28.96
CA ALA A 22 12.32 11.74 -28.07
C ALA A 22 13.63 12.23 -27.40
N MET A 23 14.54 12.85 -28.14
CA MET A 23 15.79 13.44 -27.60
C MET A 23 15.55 14.59 -26.60
N HIS A 24 14.46 15.34 -26.76
CA HIS A 24 14.14 16.50 -25.92
C HIS A 24 13.06 16.20 -24.88
N ARG A 25 12.64 14.94 -24.73
CA ARG A 25 11.64 14.56 -23.73
C ARG A 25 12.26 14.62 -22.34
N GLU A 26 11.70 15.44 -21.47
CA GLU A 26 12.19 15.64 -20.09
C GLU A 26 11.76 14.51 -19.15
N THR A 27 10.62 13.87 -19.44
CA THR A 27 10.03 12.86 -18.55
C THR A 27 9.63 11.62 -19.34
N VAL A 28 10.01 10.47 -18.82
CA VAL A 28 9.59 9.15 -19.30
C VAL A 28 8.88 8.47 -18.13
N PHE A 29 7.73 7.86 -18.43
CA PHE A 29 6.99 7.04 -17.50
C PHE A 29 7.22 5.57 -17.86
N THR A 30 7.48 4.76 -16.87
CA THR A 30 7.80 3.34 -16.98
C THR A 30 7.00 2.54 -15.95
N THR A 31 6.99 1.21 -16.06
CA THR A 31 6.29 0.38 -15.07
C THR A 31 6.96 0.44 -13.69
N ALA A 32 8.23 0.84 -13.60
CA ALA A 32 8.92 1.05 -12.33
C ALA A 32 8.33 2.22 -11.50
N ASP A 33 7.54 3.08 -12.13
CA ASP A 33 6.86 4.21 -11.49
C ASP A 33 5.47 3.83 -10.93
N LEU A 34 5.05 2.57 -11.07
CA LEU A 34 3.73 2.08 -10.67
C LEU A 34 3.76 1.30 -9.36
N ILE A 35 2.79 1.60 -8.49
CA ILE A 35 2.36 0.72 -7.38
C ILE A 35 0.91 0.37 -7.66
N TRP A 36 0.53 -0.90 -7.59
CA TRP A 36 -0.83 -1.35 -7.88
C TRP A 36 -1.63 -1.69 -6.61
N PRO A 37 -2.63 -0.88 -6.23
CA PRO A 37 -3.52 -1.18 -5.11
C PRO A 37 -4.43 -2.37 -5.40
N LEU A 38 -4.53 -3.30 -4.46
CA LEU A 38 -5.37 -4.49 -4.52
C LEU A 38 -6.19 -4.63 -3.23
N PHE A 39 -7.49 -4.88 -3.39
CA PHE A 39 -8.42 -5.04 -2.28
C PHE A 39 -8.64 -6.52 -1.98
N VAL A 40 -8.35 -6.94 -0.76
CA VAL A 40 -8.47 -8.32 -0.30
C VAL A 40 -9.86 -8.53 0.32
N THR A 41 -10.55 -9.61 -0.02
CA THR A 41 -11.80 -10.05 0.64
C THR A 41 -11.69 -11.52 1.08
N SER A 42 -12.58 -11.96 1.96
CA SER A 42 -12.63 -13.35 2.42
C SER A 42 -13.22 -14.29 1.35
N GLY A 43 -12.97 -15.59 1.50
CA GLY A 43 -13.52 -16.63 0.62
C GLY A 43 -12.46 -17.28 -0.27
N LYS A 44 -12.90 -17.99 -1.30
CA LYS A 44 -12.03 -18.72 -2.24
C LYS A 44 -12.56 -18.56 -3.66
N ASP A 45 -11.68 -18.27 -4.61
CA ASP A 45 -12.01 -17.97 -6.00
C ASP A 45 -13.09 -16.86 -6.12
N VAL A 46 -12.98 -15.83 -5.29
CA VAL A 46 -13.92 -14.70 -5.23
C VAL A 46 -13.37 -13.51 -6.02
N GLU A 47 -14.25 -12.93 -6.84
CA GLU A 47 -14.10 -11.61 -7.45
C GLU A 47 -15.37 -10.81 -7.18
N GLU A 48 -15.26 -9.70 -6.45
CA GLU A 48 -16.36 -8.80 -6.12
C GLU A 48 -16.13 -7.42 -6.74
N PRO A 49 -16.78 -7.10 -7.87
CA PRO A 49 -16.66 -5.78 -8.50
C PRO A 49 -17.08 -4.65 -7.56
N VAL A 50 -16.29 -3.58 -7.50
CA VAL A 50 -16.61 -2.37 -6.72
C VAL A 50 -17.42 -1.42 -7.60
N ALA A 51 -18.71 -1.27 -7.31
CA ALA A 51 -19.63 -0.51 -8.17
C ALA A 51 -19.21 0.95 -8.44
N SER A 52 -18.58 1.61 -7.46
CA SER A 52 -18.09 3.00 -7.60
C SER A 52 -16.75 3.11 -8.31
N LEU A 53 -16.04 2.00 -8.55
CA LEU A 53 -14.72 1.94 -9.19
C LEU A 53 -14.74 0.91 -10.35
N PRO A 54 -15.29 1.28 -11.52
CA PRO A 54 -15.34 0.37 -12.67
C PRO A 54 -13.96 -0.17 -13.06
N GLY A 55 -13.85 -1.49 -13.20
CA GLY A 55 -12.58 -2.18 -13.48
C GLY A 55 -11.77 -2.56 -12.24
N VAL A 56 -12.25 -2.23 -11.03
CA VAL A 56 -11.64 -2.63 -9.76
C VAL A 56 -12.56 -3.64 -9.06
N SER A 57 -11.96 -4.71 -8.55
CA SER A 57 -12.64 -5.75 -7.79
C SER A 57 -11.93 -5.99 -6.45
N ARG A 58 -12.67 -6.50 -5.47
CA ARG A 58 -12.09 -7.16 -4.29
C ARG A 58 -11.88 -8.63 -4.62
N TRP A 59 -10.77 -9.19 -4.16
CA TRP A 59 -10.35 -10.53 -4.52
C TRP A 59 -10.12 -11.38 -3.28
N SER A 60 -10.49 -12.66 -3.33
CA SER A 60 -10.04 -13.61 -2.30
C SER A 60 -8.51 -13.69 -2.24
N VAL A 61 -7.96 -14.20 -1.14
CA VAL A 61 -6.51 -14.37 -0.94
C VAL A 61 -5.84 -15.09 -2.12
N ASP A 62 -6.46 -16.15 -2.65
CA ASP A 62 -5.95 -16.85 -3.83
C ASP A 62 -6.04 -16.01 -5.12
N GLY A 63 -7.03 -15.12 -5.21
CA GLY A 63 -7.16 -14.13 -6.28
C GLY A 63 -6.05 -13.08 -6.21
N ILE A 64 -5.72 -12.60 -5.01
CA ILE A 64 -4.61 -11.65 -4.79
C ILE A 64 -3.28 -12.26 -5.22
N ALA A 65 -3.02 -13.53 -4.88
CA ALA A 65 -1.81 -14.22 -5.35
C ALA A 65 -1.75 -14.32 -6.89
N LYS A 66 -2.89 -14.55 -7.56
CA LYS A 66 -2.97 -14.53 -9.04
C LYS A 66 -2.70 -13.12 -9.61
N ARG A 67 -3.23 -12.06 -8.98
CA ARG A 67 -2.98 -10.66 -9.39
C ARG A 67 -1.53 -10.23 -9.15
N ALA A 68 -0.90 -10.71 -8.09
CA ALA A 68 0.51 -10.44 -7.83
C ALA A 68 1.42 -11.05 -8.93
N LYS A 69 1.12 -12.26 -9.41
CA LYS A 69 1.83 -12.85 -10.56
C LYS A 69 1.64 -12.02 -11.83
N GLU A 70 0.44 -11.53 -12.07
CA GLU A 70 0.18 -10.61 -13.19
C GLU A 70 0.99 -9.31 -13.05
N ALA A 71 1.12 -8.76 -11.83
CA ALA A 71 1.96 -7.59 -11.59
C ALA A 71 3.43 -7.85 -11.99
N VAL A 72 3.97 -9.02 -11.62
CA VAL A 72 5.32 -9.47 -12.03
C VAL A 72 5.43 -9.58 -13.56
N GLU A 73 4.47 -10.24 -14.22
CA GLU A 73 4.45 -10.40 -15.68
C GLU A 73 4.41 -9.06 -16.43
N LEU A 74 3.71 -8.07 -15.86
CA LEU A 74 3.62 -6.71 -16.39
C LEU A 74 4.82 -5.82 -16.02
N GLY A 75 5.72 -6.28 -15.15
CA GLY A 75 6.86 -5.51 -14.66
C GLY A 75 6.49 -4.38 -13.70
N ILE A 76 5.35 -4.51 -13.00
CA ILE A 76 4.95 -3.61 -11.92
C ILE A 76 5.70 -4.04 -10.65
N PRO A 77 6.54 -3.18 -10.06
CA PRO A 77 7.48 -3.59 -9.01
C PRO A 77 6.83 -3.81 -7.65
N CYS A 78 5.66 -3.21 -7.39
CA CYS A 78 5.06 -3.21 -6.06
C CYS A 78 3.52 -3.27 -6.13
N ILE A 79 2.93 -4.05 -5.23
CA ILE A 79 1.49 -4.02 -4.95
C ILE A 79 1.24 -3.41 -3.57
N ALA A 80 0.10 -2.75 -3.42
CA ALA A 80 -0.37 -2.22 -2.15
C ALA A 80 -1.63 -2.96 -1.71
N LEU A 81 -1.60 -3.63 -0.56
CA LEU A 81 -2.71 -4.44 -0.09
C LEU A 81 -3.62 -3.65 0.85
N PHE A 82 -4.93 -3.79 0.67
CA PHE A 82 -5.96 -3.19 1.52
C PHE A 82 -7.02 -4.24 1.89
N PRO A 83 -7.30 -4.50 3.17
CA PRO A 83 -8.22 -5.55 3.57
C PRO A 83 -9.66 -5.02 3.65
N ASN A 84 -10.59 -5.70 3.00
CA ASN A 84 -12.02 -5.55 3.25
C ASN A 84 -12.43 -6.46 4.41
N THR A 85 -12.04 -6.09 5.63
CA THR A 85 -12.30 -6.89 6.84
C THR A 85 -13.80 -7.10 7.04
N PRO A 86 -14.26 -8.35 7.23
CA PRO A 86 -15.66 -8.66 7.51
C PRO A 86 -16.20 -7.90 8.72
N SER A 87 -17.46 -7.48 8.67
CA SER A 87 -18.06 -6.64 9.73
C SER A 87 -18.08 -7.32 11.10
N ASP A 88 -18.23 -8.64 11.15
CA ASP A 88 -18.24 -9.45 12.37
C ASP A 88 -16.84 -9.61 12.99
N LYS A 89 -15.79 -9.20 12.26
CA LYS A 89 -14.40 -9.14 12.72
C LYS A 89 -13.98 -7.73 13.16
N ARG A 90 -14.85 -6.73 13.02
CA ARG A 90 -14.58 -5.36 13.47
C ARG A 90 -15.01 -5.18 14.91
N SER A 91 -14.19 -4.51 15.71
CA SER A 91 -14.47 -4.20 17.13
C SER A 91 -14.18 -2.72 17.41
N GLU A 92 -14.60 -2.19 18.55
CA GLU A 92 -14.26 -0.81 18.94
C GLU A 92 -12.74 -0.61 19.13
N ARG A 93 -12.01 -1.69 19.40
CA ARG A 93 -10.56 -1.66 19.65
C ARG A 93 -9.71 -2.07 18.44
N GLY A 94 -10.35 -2.49 17.34
CA GLY A 94 -9.65 -2.95 16.16
C GLY A 94 -8.83 -4.23 16.37
N ASP A 95 -9.28 -5.14 17.26
CA ASP A 95 -8.48 -6.29 17.72
C ASP A 95 -7.99 -7.20 16.56
N GLU A 96 -8.74 -7.25 15.45
CA GLU A 96 -8.37 -8.04 14.28
C GLU A 96 -7.09 -7.52 13.58
N ALA A 97 -6.68 -6.26 13.80
CA ALA A 97 -5.39 -5.74 13.34
C ALA A 97 -4.20 -6.50 13.96
N LEU A 98 -4.38 -7.01 15.18
CA LEU A 98 -3.37 -7.73 15.95
C LEU A 98 -3.40 -9.25 15.71
N ASN A 99 -4.36 -9.77 14.95
CA ASN A 99 -4.47 -11.19 14.65
C ASN A 99 -3.44 -11.59 13.56
N PRO A 100 -2.48 -12.50 13.83
CA PRO A 100 -1.46 -12.92 12.86
C PRO A 100 -1.98 -13.77 11.71
N ASP A 101 -3.23 -14.22 11.83
CA ASP A 101 -3.96 -14.92 10.79
C ASP A 101 -5.11 -14.06 10.24
N ASN A 102 -5.05 -12.73 10.38
CA ASN A 102 -6.04 -11.85 9.75
C ASN A 102 -5.93 -11.86 8.22
N LEU A 103 -6.93 -11.28 7.56
CA LEU A 103 -7.04 -11.29 6.10
C LEU A 103 -5.82 -10.66 5.39
N MET A 104 -5.25 -9.61 5.98
CA MET A 104 -4.04 -8.96 5.46
C MET A 104 -2.84 -9.90 5.52
N CYS A 105 -2.56 -10.49 6.68
CA CYS A 105 -1.42 -11.39 6.89
C CYS A 105 -1.51 -12.64 6.02
N GLN A 106 -2.72 -13.19 5.83
CA GLN A 106 -2.95 -14.30 4.90
C GLN A 106 -2.63 -13.90 3.45
N ALA A 107 -3.02 -12.69 3.02
CA ALA A 107 -2.72 -12.20 1.68
C ALA A 107 -1.22 -11.98 1.46
N ILE A 108 -0.51 -11.38 2.42
CA ILE A 108 0.95 -11.18 2.34
C ILE A 108 1.66 -12.54 2.18
N LYS A 109 1.35 -13.51 3.04
CA LYS A 109 1.92 -14.87 2.99
C LYS A 109 1.64 -15.54 1.64
N ALA A 110 0.40 -15.47 1.14
CA ALA A 110 0.02 -16.06 -0.14
C ALA A 110 0.76 -15.42 -1.33
N VAL A 111 1.00 -14.10 -1.31
CA VAL A 111 1.81 -13.44 -2.34
C VAL A 111 3.26 -13.88 -2.27
N ARG A 112 3.84 -13.98 -1.06
CA ARG A 112 5.21 -14.48 -0.87
C ARG A 112 5.38 -15.90 -1.37
N ASP A 113 4.46 -16.79 -1.04
CA ASP A 113 4.47 -18.17 -1.54
C ASP A 113 4.37 -18.24 -3.06
N ALA A 114 3.62 -17.31 -3.67
CA ALA A 114 3.36 -17.28 -5.11
C ALA A 114 4.48 -16.64 -5.93
N CYS A 115 5.13 -15.59 -5.42
CA CYS A 115 6.01 -14.69 -6.18
C CYS A 115 7.40 -14.50 -5.56
N GLY A 116 7.65 -15.01 -4.34
CA GLY A 116 8.89 -14.76 -3.61
C GLY A 116 9.17 -13.26 -3.47
N ASN A 117 10.35 -12.84 -3.90
CA ASN A 117 10.82 -11.45 -3.86
C ASN A 117 10.75 -10.75 -5.23
N GLU A 118 10.02 -11.30 -6.21
CA GLU A 118 9.88 -10.69 -7.54
C GLU A 118 8.95 -9.46 -7.55
N VAL A 119 8.15 -9.27 -6.49
CA VAL A 119 7.28 -8.11 -6.30
C VAL A 119 7.36 -7.61 -4.85
N GLY A 120 7.42 -6.29 -4.70
CA GLY A 120 7.32 -5.59 -3.42
C GLY A 120 5.90 -5.68 -2.85
N ILE A 121 5.79 -5.92 -1.55
CA ILE A 121 4.49 -5.86 -0.85
C ILE A 121 4.49 -4.65 0.08
N LEU A 122 3.65 -3.69 -0.27
CA LEU A 122 3.28 -2.56 0.58
C LEU A 122 1.99 -2.89 1.32
N THR A 123 1.97 -2.64 2.62
CA THR A 123 0.81 -2.87 3.48
C THR A 123 0.42 -1.62 4.23
N ASP A 124 -0.88 -1.43 4.34
CA ASP A 124 -1.47 -0.32 5.09
C ASP A 124 -1.50 -0.61 6.59
N VAL A 125 -1.03 0.35 7.40
CA VAL A 125 -1.10 0.32 8.87
C VAL A 125 -2.01 1.45 9.33
N ALA A 126 -3.27 1.10 9.57
CA ALA A 126 -4.32 1.93 10.13
C ALA A 126 -5.40 1.03 10.74
N LEU A 127 -6.24 1.59 11.64
CA LEU A 127 -7.31 0.83 12.30
C LEU A 127 -8.68 0.97 11.64
N ASP A 128 -8.88 1.84 10.64
CA ASP A 128 -10.19 2.05 10.02
C ASP A 128 -10.82 0.79 9.38
N PRO A 129 -10.07 -0.19 8.83
CA PRO A 129 -10.69 -1.42 8.33
C PRO A 129 -11.09 -2.36 9.47
N TYR A 130 -10.53 -2.17 10.66
CA TYR A 130 -10.66 -3.07 11.81
C TYR A 130 -11.59 -2.52 12.89
N THR A 131 -11.81 -1.20 12.92
CA THR A 131 -12.71 -0.58 13.90
C THR A 131 -14.16 -0.64 13.44
N SER A 132 -15.08 -0.83 14.39
CA SER A 132 -16.52 -0.82 14.13
C SER A 132 -17.04 0.59 13.74
N HIS A 133 -16.35 1.64 14.20
CA HIS A 133 -16.66 3.04 13.90
C HIS A 133 -15.94 3.60 12.67
N GLY A 134 -14.94 2.88 12.13
CA GLY A 134 -14.23 3.28 10.90
C GLY A 134 -13.34 4.52 11.06
N GLN A 135 -12.82 4.76 12.27
CA GLN A 135 -11.76 5.75 12.49
C GLN A 135 -10.41 5.05 12.47
N ASP A 136 -9.37 5.78 12.09
CA ASP A 136 -8.02 5.26 11.92
C ASP A 136 -7.33 4.86 13.25
N GLY A 137 -7.95 5.22 14.38
CA GLY A 137 -7.44 4.97 15.72
C GLY A 137 -8.50 4.66 16.77
N LEU A 138 -8.05 4.40 18.00
CA LEU A 138 -8.89 4.16 19.17
C LEU A 138 -9.61 5.44 19.60
N ILE A 139 -10.87 5.36 20.00
CA ILE A 139 -11.67 6.50 20.46
C ILE A 139 -11.92 6.49 21.97
N ASP A 140 -11.95 7.67 22.58
CA ASP A 140 -12.42 7.85 23.96
C ASP A 140 -13.94 8.05 24.06
N ASP A 141 -14.45 8.18 25.30
CA ASP A 141 -15.88 8.42 25.59
C ASP A 141 -16.42 9.72 24.94
N SER A 142 -15.55 10.67 24.59
CA SER A 142 -15.92 11.91 23.89
C SER A 142 -15.92 11.77 22.37
N GLY A 143 -15.45 10.63 21.85
CA GLY A 143 -15.28 10.37 20.42
C GLY A 143 -13.97 10.94 19.85
N TYR A 144 -13.01 11.32 20.70
CA TYR A 144 -11.69 11.78 20.27
C TYR A 144 -10.77 10.59 19.98
N VAL A 145 -10.03 10.65 18.87
CA VAL A 145 -9.06 9.62 18.49
C VAL A 145 -7.78 9.78 19.34
N LEU A 146 -7.53 8.82 20.21
CA LEU A 146 -6.43 8.81 21.17
C LEU A 146 -5.10 8.54 20.47
N ASN A 147 -4.23 9.56 20.41
CA ASN A 147 -2.96 9.47 19.68
C ASN A 147 -2.05 8.32 20.15
N ASP A 148 -1.57 8.39 21.39
CA ASP A 148 -0.50 7.49 21.86
C ASP A 148 -0.99 6.04 22.02
N ASP A 149 -2.23 5.87 22.47
CA ASP A 149 -2.86 4.55 22.59
C ASP A 149 -3.07 3.92 21.19
N THR A 150 -3.42 4.71 20.18
CA THR A 150 -3.49 4.24 18.79
C THR A 150 -2.11 3.86 18.28
N VAL A 151 -1.09 4.70 18.51
CA VAL A 151 0.29 4.41 18.08
C VAL A 151 0.78 3.08 18.64
N ALA A 152 0.42 2.72 19.89
CA ALA A 152 0.78 1.42 20.45
C ALA A 152 0.19 0.25 19.66
N VAL A 153 -1.08 0.32 19.25
CA VAL A 153 -1.73 -0.73 18.43
C VAL A 153 -1.14 -0.78 17.02
N LEU A 154 -0.84 0.37 16.42
CA LEU A 154 -0.25 0.45 15.08
C LEU A 154 1.16 -0.16 15.04
N VAL A 155 1.93 -0.02 16.13
CA VAL A 155 3.24 -0.69 16.27
C VAL A 155 3.07 -2.20 16.21
N ASP A 156 2.13 -2.76 16.97
CA ASP A 156 1.90 -4.21 16.98
C ASP A 156 1.36 -4.70 15.63
N GLN A 157 0.49 -3.91 14.98
CA GLN A 157 0.00 -4.19 13.61
C GLN A 157 1.15 -4.20 12.59
N ALA A 158 2.07 -3.23 12.66
CA ALA A 158 3.22 -3.15 11.77
C ALA A 158 4.16 -4.35 11.93
N LEU A 159 4.42 -4.78 13.18
CA LEU A 159 5.19 -5.99 13.46
C LEU A 159 4.51 -7.23 12.89
N ASN A 160 3.20 -7.36 13.07
CA ASN A 160 2.42 -8.47 12.55
C ASN A 160 2.50 -8.57 11.01
N GLN A 161 2.40 -7.43 10.31
CA GLN A 161 2.55 -7.39 8.85
C GLN A 161 4.00 -7.67 8.39
N ALA A 162 5.00 -7.18 9.13
CA ALA A 162 6.40 -7.48 8.85
C ALA A 162 6.71 -8.97 9.02
N GLU A 163 6.22 -9.60 10.10
CA GLU A 163 6.32 -11.05 10.34
C GLU A 163 5.65 -11.87 9.23
N ALA A 164 4.56 -11.38 8.65
CA ALA A 164 3.91 -12.02 7.51
C ALA A 164 4.69 -11.88 6.19
N GLY A 165 5.68 -10.97 6.12
CA GLY A 165 6.57 -10.79 4.97
C GLY A 165 6.33 -9.51 4.15
N ALA A 166 5.72 -8.47 4.73
CA ALA A 166 5.63 -7.16 4.09
C ALA A 166 7.02 -6.52 3.93
N ASP A 167 7.28 -5.87 2.79
CA ASP A 167 8.55 -5.14 2.56
C ASP A 167 8.43 -3.68 2.99
N ILE A 168 7.24 -3.09 2.82
CA ILE A 168 6.98 -1.68 3.04
C ILE A 168 5.77 -1.55 3.95
N ILE A 169 6.00 -1.00 5.14
CA ILE A 169 4.94 -0.59 6.05
C ILE A 169 4.53 0.85 5.69
N ALA A 170 3.26 1.08 5.40
CA ALA A 170 2.73 2.40 5.06
C ALA A 170 1.68 2.85 6.10
N PRO A 171 2.10 3.54 7.17
CA PRO A 171 1.18 4.05 8.20
C PRO A 171 0.38 5.25 7.67
N SER A 172 -0.90 5.02 7.36
CA SER A 172 -1.82 6.03 6.81
C SER A 172 -2.66 6.73 7.89
N ASP A 173 -2.54 6.28 9.14
CA ASP A 173 -3.30 6.65 10.34
C ASP A 173 -3.20 8.13 10.77
N MET A 174 -2.17 8.84 10.29
CA MET A 174 -1.92 10.25 10.60
C MET A 174 -1.68 10.59 12.09
N MET A 175 -1.41 9.63 12.97
CA MET A 175 -1.06 9.91 14.37
C MET A 175 0.29 10.62 14.49
N ASP A 176 0.44 11.46 15.51
CA ASP A 176 1.70 12.11 15.83
C ASP A 176 2.69 11.08 16.36
N GLY A 177 3.92 11.09 15.81
CA GLY A 177 5.02 10.26 16.28
C GLY A 177 5.02 8.79 15.81
N ARG A 178 3.96 8.30 15.14
CA ARG A 178 3.85 6.87 14.75
C ARG A 178 5.04 6.33 13.98
N VAL A 179 5.57 7.12 13.02
CA VAL A 179 6.69 6.68 12.15
C VAL A 179 7.92 6.31 12.98
N LYS A 180 8.23 7.12 14.00
CA LYS A 180 9.36 6.85 14.90
C LYS A 180 9.10 5.61 15.74
N ALA A 181 7.90 5.47 16.30
CA ALA A 181 7.52 4.33 17.13
C ALA A 181 7.60 3.02 16.34
N ILE A 182 7.00 2.98 15.14
CA ILE A 182 7.02 1.84 14.22
C ILE A 182 8.46 1.51 13.82
N ARG A 183 9.28 2.50 13.43
CA ARG A 183 10.70 2.27 13.12
C ARG A 183 11.44 1.63 14.30
N MET A 184 11.30 2.18 15.50
CA MET A 184 11.97 1.62 16.68
C MET A 184 11.57 0.16 16.93
N ALA A 185 10.30 -0.17 16.78
CA ALA A 185 9.81 -1.53 16.94
C ALA A 185 10.38 -2.49 15.87
N LEU A 186 10.38 -2.08 14.60
CA LEU A 186 10.96 -2.89 13.51
C LEU A 186 12.45 -3.17 13.73
N GLU A 187 13.23 -2.17 14.16
CA GLU A 187 14.66 -2.37 14.50
C GLU A 187 14.86 -3.33 15.68
N MET A 188 14.02 -3.24 16.71
CA MET A 188 14.14 -4.08 17.91
C MET A 188 13.69 -5.53 17.69
N ASN A 189 12.94 -5.80 16.62
CA ASN A 189 12.38 -7.12 16.29
C ASN A 189 12.99 -7.72 15.01
N ASP A 190 14.24 -7.38 14.70
CA ASP A 190 15.01 -7.96 13.58
C ASP A 190 14.39 -7.75 12.17
N PHE A 191 13.66 -6.64 11.97
CA PHE A 191 13.17 -6.18 10.66
C PHE A 191 13.88 -4.90 10.16
N PRO A 192 15.23 -4.84 10.13
CA PRO A 192 15.96 -3.59 9.84
C PRO A 192 15.73 -3.09 8.41
N ASN A 193 15.43 -4.00 7.47
CA ASN A 193 15.25 -3.68 6.06
C ASN A 193 13.80 -3.40 5.67
N ALA A 194 12.83 -3.61 6.57
CA ALA A 194 11.45 -3.21 6.32
C ALA A 194 11.41 -1.69 6.14
N GLN A 195 10.84 -1.23 5.02
CA GLN A 195 10.74 0.19 4.69
C GLN A 195 9.53 0.80 5.40
N ILE A 196 9.57 2.12 5.56
CA ILE A 196 8.39 2.90 5.95
C ILE A 196 8.09 3.91 4.85
N MET A 197 6.87 3.87 4.32
CA MET A 197 6.35 4.88 3.39
C MET A 197 5.33 5.74 4.14
N ALA A 198 5.71 6.98 4.47
CA ALA A 198 4.94 7.89 5.32
C ALA A 198 4.40 9.11 4.57
#